data_AF-A0A350BJ46-F1
#
_entry.id   AF-A0A350BJ46-F1
#
_cell.length_a   1.000
_cell.length_b   1.000
_cell.length_c   1.000
_cell.angle_alpha   90.00
_cell.angle_beta   90.00
_cell.angle_gamma   90.00
#
_symmetry.space_group_name_H-M   'P 1'
#
loop_
_entity.id
_entity.type
_entity.pdbx_description
1 polymer ?
#
loop_
_entity_poly.entity_id
_entity_poly.type
_entity_poly.pdbx_seq_one_letter_code
_entity_poly.pdbx_strand_id
1 'polypeptide(L)'
;MSDLPPRERTLVTLAVLLAVGCRDEADRLIRRTLKREIVSIKDASETILHLALLLGVPSTLDALERLSHSAGAIPLTFFKPSHVRGKKTFLAVYGEQAPIVLKRLKAVSSFLPQWILRDVYGTVFSRPGLDFRTRELVTMTVLATQGLHKQFLSHVRGAHRANVAESEILHWIAVAQNISGRDLAYAKTIAARFLHGTS
;
A
#
# COMPACT_ATOMS: atom_id res chain seq x y z
N MET A 1 -1.22 16.17 -17.39
CA MET A 1 -0.68 15.18 -16.41
C MET A 1 -0.89 15.63 -14.94
N SER A 2 -1.95 16.40 -14.63
CA SER A 2 -2.06 17.21 -13.39
C SER A 2 -3.07 16.75 -12.33
N ASP A 3 -3.91 15.74 -12.55
CA ASP A 3 -5.14 15.60 -11.73
C ASP A 3 -5.06 14.70 -10.49
N LEU A 4 -3.89 14.10 -10.19
CA LEU A 4 -3.75 13.30 -8.96
C LEU A 4 -3.41 14.18 -7.76
N PRO A 5 -4.11 14.04 -6.61
CA PRO A 5 -3.92 14.95 -5.49
C PRO A 5 -2.49 14.89 -4.92
N PRO A 6 -1.90 16.05 -4.53
CA PRO A 6 -0.48 16.13 -4.18
C PRO A 6 -0.05 15.23 -3.02
N ARG A 7 -0.94 15.05 -2.03
CA ARG A 7 -0.71 14.19 -0.86
C ARG A 7 -0.52 12.74 -1.28
N GLU A 8 -1.48 12.16 -1.97
CA GLU A 8 -1.47 10.77 -2.43
C GLU A 8 -0.30 10.52 -3.38
N ARG A 9 0.01 11.50 -4.25
CA ARG A 9 1.16 11.41 -5.16
C ARG A 9 2.46 11.32 -4.38
N THR A 10 2.60 12.10 -3.31
CA THR A 10 3.77 12.05 -2.44
C THR A 10 3.88 10.71 -1.74
N LEU A 11 2.80 10.18 -1.16
CA LEU A 11 2.81 8.92 -0.41
C LEU A 11 3.07 7.70 -1.31
N VAL A 12 2.46 7.66 -2.49
CA VAL A 12 2.75 6.63 -3.51
C VAL A 12 4.20 6.74 -3.97
N THR A 13 4.70 7.95 -4.22
CA THR A 13 6.09 8.14 -4.65
C THR A 13 7.08 7.68 -3.59
N LEU A 14 6.85 8.05 -2.32
CA LEU A 14 7.64 7.55 -1.20
C LEU A 14 7.67 6.02 -1.18
N ALA A 15 6.49 5.40 -1.26
CA ALA A 15 6.37 3.94 -1.20
C ALA A 15 7.09 3.23 -2.35
N VAL A 16 6.96 3.74 -3.57
CA VAL A 16 7.63 3.17 -4.76
C VAL A 16 9.13 3.36 -4.69
N LEU A 17 9.63 4.55 -4.28
CA LEU A 17 11.06 4.80 -4.10
C LEU A 17 11.68 3.85 -3.08
N LEU A 18 11.02 3.65 -1.94
CA LEU A 18 11.45 2.67 -0.92
C LEU A 18 11.43 1.24 -1.47
N ALA A 19 10.42 0.89 -2.28
CA ALA A 19 10.30 -0.43 -2.88
C ALA A 19 11.42 -0.73 -3.88
N VAL A 20 11.99 0.28 -4.55
CA VAL A 20 13.15 0.12 -5.45
C VAL A 20 14.49 0.44 -4.82
N GLY A 21 14.53 0.78 -3.52
CA GLY A 21 15.76 1.04 -2.78
C GLY A 21 16.36 2.45 -2.97
N CYS A 22 15.64 3.36 -3.61
CA CYS A 22 16.04 4.76 -3.82
C CYS A 22 15.82 5.61 -2.57
N ARG A 23 16.59 5.30 -1.51
CA ARG A 23 16.43 5.90 -0.17
C ARG A 23 16.75 7.40 -0.15
N ASP A 24 17.79 7.83 -0.86
CA ASP A 24 18.20 9.24 -0.85
C ASP A 24 17.18 10.14 -1.59
N GLU A 25 16.55 9.62 -2.64
CA GLU A 25 15.41 10.25 -3.30
C GLU A 25 14.18 10.30 -2.39
N ALA A 26 13.90 9.21 -1.66
CA ALA A 26 12.79 9.15 -0.71
C ALA A 26 12.98 10.18 0.41
N ASP A 27 14.18 10.29 0.96
CA ASP A 27 14.53 11.25 2.00
C ASP A 27 14.42 12.70 1.50
N ARG A 28 14.91 12.98 0.28
CA ARG A 28 14.76 14.30 -0.37
C ARG A 28 13.30 14.66 -0.63
N LEU A 29 12.49 13.71 -1.10
CA LEU A 29 11.06 13.89 -1.31
C LEU A 29 10.40 14.30 0.00
N ILE A 30 10.60 13.52 1.06
CA ILE A 30 9.96 13.72 2.37
C ILE A 30 10.36 15.05 2.99
N ARG A 31 11.65 15.38 3.04
CA ARG A 31 12.12 16.68 3.56
C ARG A 31 11.43 17.85 2.85
N ARG A 32 11.35 17.78 1.52
CA ARG A 32 10.70 18.82 0.71
C ARG A 32 9.20 18.90 0.96
N THR A 33 8.49 17.77 1.06
CA THR A 33 7.03 17.75 1.17
C THR A 33 6.53 18.02 2.58
N LEU A 34 7.32 17.69 3.61
CA LEU A 34 7.06 18.13 4.99
C LEU A 34 7.22 19.65 5.11
N LYS A 35 8.32 20.21 4.58
CA LYS A 35 8.55 21.67 4.59
C LYS A 35 7.45 22.47 3.86
N ARG A 36 6.81 21.85 2.87
CA ARG A 36 5.70 22.45 2.10
C ARG A 36 4.32 22.06 2.62
N GLU A 37 4.25 21.31 3.72
CA GLU A 37 3.00 20.85 4.34
C GLU A 37 2.09 20.05 3.37
N ILE A 38 2.68 19.41 2.36
CA ILE A 38 1.95 18.55 1.41
C ILE A 38 1.53 17.24 2.08
N VAL A 39 2.37 16.75 3.00
CA VAL A 39 2.11 15.59 3.85
C VAL A 39 2.53 15.93 5.28
N SER A 40 1.89 15.32 6.25
CA SER A 40 2.32 15.37 7.65
C SER A 40 3.37 14.31 7.97
N ILE A 41 4.11 14.49 9.07
CA ILE A 41 4.99 13.43 9.60
C ILE A 41 4.20 12.15 9.90
N LYS A 42 2.94 12.27 10.32
CA LYS A 42 2.04 11.13 10.55
C LYS A 42 1.74 10.38 9.25
N ASP A 43 1.47 11.08 8.16
CA ASP A 43 1.23 10.45 6.85
C ASP A 43 2.45 9.65 6.38
N ALA A 44 3.64 10.25 6.46
CA ALA A 44 4.89 9.60 6.09
C ALA A 44 5.16 8.37 6.96
N SER A 45 5.03 8.52 8.29
CA SER A 45 5.29 7.44 9.26
C SER A 45 4.34 6.25 9.06
N GLU A 46 3.05 6.52 8.86
CA GLU A 46 2.04 5.47 8.66
C GLU A 46 2.18 4.81 7.28
N THR A 47 2.64 5.55 6.27
CA THR A 47 3.00 4.97 4.96
C THR A 47 4.20 4.04 5.10
N ILE A 48 5.29 4.47 5.71
CA ILE A 48 6.51 3.66 5.90
C ILE A 48 6.20 2.42 6.74
N LEU A 49 5.43 2.56 7.82
CA LEU A 49 5.01 1.43 8.66
C LEU A 49 4.12 0.44 7.89
N HIS A 50 3.24 0.94 7.02
CA HIS A 50 2.40 0.09 6.15
C HIS A 50 3.25 -0.82 5.24
N LEU A 51 4.42 -0.35 4.82
CA LEU A 51 5.34 -1.12 3.98
C LEU A 51 6.03 -2.26 4.71
N ALA A 52 5.95 -2.39 6.04
CA ALA A 52 6.60 -3.47 6.78
C ALA A 52 6.19 -4.87 6.28
N LEU A 53 4.94 -5.01 5.83
CA LEU A 53 4.42 -6.27 5.30
C LEU A 53 4.74 -6.51 3.83
N LEU A 54 5.22 -5.49 3.11
CA LEU A 54 5.53 -5.53 1.68
C LEU A 54 7.05 -5.57 1.43
N LEU A 55 7.81 -4.83 2.22
CA LEU A 55 9.26 -4.60 2.07
C LEU A 55 10.08 -5.17 3.24
N GLY A 56 9.41 -5.68 4.27
CA GLY A 56 10.04 -6.24 5.47
C GLY A 56 10.39 -5.20 6.54
N VAL A 57 10.52 -5.69 7.78
CA VAL A 57 10.83 -4.88 8.96
C VAL A 57 12.15 -4.10 8.84
N PRO A 58 13.28 -4.68 8.35
CA PRO A 58 14.54 -3.95 8.28
C PRO A 58 14.46 -2.66 7.44
N SER A 59 13.88 -2.74 6.24
CA SER A 59 13.69 -1.59 5.35
C SER A 59 12.77 -0.54 5.96
N THR A 60 11.72 -0.96 6.66
CA THR A 60 10.80 -0.05 7.36
C THR A 60 11.50 0.67 8.52
N LEU A 61 12.32 -0.02 9.32
CA LEU A 61 13.02 0.59 10.45
C LEU A 61 14.04 1.63 9.97
N ASP A 62 14.88 1.29 8.98
CA ASP A 62 15.83 2.23 8.36
C ASP A 62 15.11 3.48 7.83
N ALA A 63 13.98 3.32 7.13
CA ALA A 63 13.21 4.45 6.64
C ALA A 63 12.57 5.31 7.76
N LEU A 64 12.09 4.70 8.85
CA LEU A 64 11.55 5.44 10.00
C LEU A 64 12.65 6.19 10.75
N GLU A 65 13.82 5.59 10.91
CA GLU A 65 14.99 6.22 11.53
C GLU A 65 15.43 7.45 10.73
N ARG A 66 15.55 7.32 9.41
CA ARG A 66 15.85 8.45 8.51
C ARG A 66 14.82 9.56 8.56
N LEU A 67 13.53 9.20 8.59
CA LEU A 67 12.45 10.16 8.78
C LEU A 67 12.63 10.90 10.12
N SER A 68 12.98 10.18 11.19
CA SER A 68 13.14 10.76 12.53
C SER A 68 14.28 11.78 12.60
N HIS A 69 15.39 11.52 11.91
CA HIS A 69 16.51 12.46 11.81
C HIS A 69 16.12 13.76 11.09
N SER A 70 15.16 13.69 10.15
CA SER A 70 14.74 14.82 9.35
C SER A 70 13.56 15.61 9.93
N ALA A 71 12.71 14.95 10.72
CA ALA A 71 11.40 15.49 11.14
C ALA A 71 11.16 15.44 12.65
N GLY A 72 12.08 14.87 13.43
CA GLY A 72 11.94 14.66 14.87
C GLY A 72 11.20 13.36 15.22
N ALA A 73 10.67 13.31 16.44
CA ALA A 73 10.05 12.10 16.98
C ALA A 73 8.88 11.58 16.11
N ILE A 74 8.87 10.29 15.83
CA ILE A 74 7.86 9.62 15.02
C ILE A 74 6.58 9.38 15.85
N PRO A 75 5.41 9.93 15.47
CA PRO A 75 4.20 9.86 16.28
C PRO A 75 3.42 8.54 16.05
N LEU A 76 4.10 7.40 16.12
CA LEU A 76 3.47 6.08 15.99
C LEU A 76 3.12 5.51 17.36
N THR A 77 1.87 5.10 17.53
CA THR A 77 1.40 4.43 18.74
C THR A 77 1.22 2.94 18.51
N PHE A 78 1.36 2.18 19.61
CA PHE A 78 1.08 0.75 19.61
C PHE A 78 -0.38 0.50 19.20
N PHE A 79 -0.58 -0.44 18.28
CA PHE A 79 -1.90 -0.77 17.75
C PHE A 79 -2.13 -2.28 17.86
N LYS A 80 -2.96 -2.66 18.85
CA LYS A 80 -3.18 -4.06 19.22
C LYS A 80 -3.84 -4.86 18.08
N PRO A 81 -3.34 -6.07 17.76
CA PRO A 81 -4.00 -6.98 16.81
C PRO A 81 -5.47 -7.25 17.16
N SER A 82 -6.33 -7.34 16.15
CA SER A 82 -7.76 -7.62 16.33
C SER A 82 -8.32 -8.42 15.16
N HIS A 83 -8.78 -9.64 15.46
CA HIS A 83 -9.39 -10.50 14.45
C HIS A 83 -10.70 -9.91 13.90
N VAL A 84 -11.52 -9.27 14.73
CA VAL A 84 -12.79 -8.65 14.30
C VAL A 84 -12.52 -7.52 13.31
N ARG A 85 -11.60 -6.60 13.66
CA ARG A 85 -11.25 -5.49 12.78
C ARG A 85 -10.59 -5.98 11.50
N GLY A 86 -9.66 -6.93 11.60
CA GLY A 86 -9.01 -7.45 10.41
C GLY A 86 -9.93 -8.24 9.50
N LYS A 87 -10.93 -8.95 10.02
CA LYS A 87 -12.00 -9.52 9.19
C LYS A 87 -12.76 -8.43 8.42
N LYS A 88 -13.11 -7.31 9.07
CA LYS A 88 -13.75 -6.17 8.40
C LYS A 88 -12.86 -5.61 7.28
N THR A 89 -11.58 -5.35 7.56
CA THR A 89 -10.63 -4.83 6.56
C THR A 89 -10.38 -5.81 5.42
N PHE A 90 -10.23 -7.10 5.72
CA PHE A 90 -10.07 -8.15 4.72
C PHE A 90 -11.29 -8.24 3.79
N LEU A 91 -12.50 -8.16 4.34
CA LEU A 91 -13.73 -8.13 3.53
C LEU A 91 -13.81 -6.87 2.65
N ALA A 92 -13.34 -5.71 3.14
CA ALA A 92 -13.31 -4.49 2.33
C ALA A 92 -12.38 -4.63 1.09
N VAL A 93 -11.24 -5.33 1.23
CA VAL A 93 -10.32 -5.59 0.12
C VAL A 93 -10.86 -6.66 -0.82
N TYR A 94 -11.18 -7.84 -0.29
CA TYR A 94 -11.47 -9.02 -1.10
C TYR A 94 -12.93 -9.13 -1.55
N GLY A 95 -13.87 -8.51 -0.82
CA GLY A 95 -15.31 -8.61 -1.08
C GLY A 95 -15.78 -10.06 -1.18
N GLU A 96 -16.51 -10.37 -2.25
CA GLU A 96 -17.04 -11.72 -2.54
C GLU A 96 -15.97 -12.79 -2.66
N GLN A 97 -14.72 -12.43 -2.95
CA GLN A 97 -13.61 -13.39 -3.06
C GLN A 97 -13.06 -13.81 -1.69
N ALA A 98 -13.45 -13.13 -0.61
CA ALA A 98 -12.91 -13.40 0.72
C ALA A 98 -13.07 -14.87 1.18
N PRO A 99 -14.24 -15.54 1.03
CA PRO A 99 -14.39 -16.94 1.43
C PRO A 99 -13.46 -17.87 0.64
N ILE A 100 -13.27 -17.60 -0.66
CA ILE A 100 -12.40 -18.39 -1.54
C ILE A 100 -10.94 -18.25 -1.08
N VAL A 101 -10.48 -17.03 -0.80
CA VAL A 101 -9.11 -16.78 -0.32
C VAL A 101 -8.88 -17.45 1.03
N LEU A 102 -9.80 -17.31 1.98
CA LEU A 102 -9.68 -17.95 3.30
C LEU A 102 -9.69 -19.48 3.20
N LYS A 103 -10.51 -20.06 2.31
CA LYS A 103 -10.50 -21.52 2.06
C LYS A 103 -9.15 -21.98 1.52
N ARG A 104 -8.55 -21.25 0.57
CA ARG A 104 -7.23 -21.54 0.01
C ARG A 104 -6.13 -21.46 1.07
N LEU A 105 -6.14 -20.41 1.91
CA LEU A 105 -5.20 -20.27 3.02
C LEU A 105 -5.32 -21.44 4.01
N LYS A 106 -6.56 -21.81 4.39
CA LYS A 106 -6.82 -22.93 5.29
C LYS A 106 -6.32 -24.26 4.74
N ALA A 107 -6.42 -24.47 3.42
CA ALA A 107 -5.94 -25.68 2.76
C ALA A 107 -4.41 -25.80 2.79
N VAL A 108 -3.68 -24.68 2.83
CA VAL A 108 -2.23 -24.68 3.04
C VAL A 108 -1.90 -24.93 4.52
N SER A 109 -2.60 -24.24 5.43
CA SER A 109 -2.49 -24.47 6.87
C SER A 109 -3.66 -23.82 7.61
N SER A 110 -4.20 -24.52 8.62
CA SER A 110 -5.28 -24.03 9.46
C SER A 110 -4.95 -22.76 10.23
N PHE A 111 -3.66 -22.49 10.46
CA PHE A 111 -3.14 -21.28 11.11
C PHE A 111 -3.29 -20.01 10.26
N LEU A 112 -3.11 -20.13 8.94
CA LEU A 112 -2.95 -18.96 8.06
C LEU A 112 -4.16 -18.01 8.04
N PRO A 113 -5.42 -18.47 7.99
CA PRO A 113 -6.56 -17.56 8.06
C PRO A 113 -6.59 -16.73 9.35
N GLN A 114 -6.27 -17.35 10.49
CA GLN A 114 -6.31 -16.68 11.78
C GLN A 114 -5.21 -15.63 11.88
N TRP A 115 -4.01 -15.99 11.45
CA TRP A 115 -2.86 -15.08 11.40
C TRP A 115 -3.09 -13.91 10.44
N ILE A 116 -3.55 -14.16 9.20
CA ILE A 116 -3.84 -13.08 8.25
C ILE A 116 -4.92 -12.15 8.77
N LEU A 117 -6.00 -12.69 9.34
CA LEU A 117 -7.10 -11.86 9.84
C LEU A 117 -6.71 -11.08 11.10
N ARG A 118 -5.99 -11.67 12.04
CA ARG A 118 -5.64 -10.99 13.30
C ARG A 118 -4.40 -10.10 13.18
N ASP A 119 -3.33 -10.62 12.60
CA ASP A 119 -1.98 -10.07 12.72
C ASP A 119 -1.52 -9.30 11.48
N VAL A 120 -2.20 -9.46 10.34
CA VAL A 120 -1.93 -8.69 9.12
C VAL A 120 -3.02 -7.64 8.91
N TYR A 121 -4.25 -8.09 8.65
CA TYR A 121 -5.38 -7.20 8.44
C TYR A 121 -5.87 -6.54 9.73
N GLY A 122 -5.71 -7.21 10.87
CA GLY A 122 -6.09 -6.69 12.19
C GLY A 122 -5.07 -5.74 12.81
N THR A 123 -3.95 -5.48 12.16
CA THR A 123 -2.88 -4.57 12.63
C THR A 123 -2.57 -3.51 11.56
N VAL A 124 -1.49 -3.69 10.79
CA VAL A 124 -0.89 -2.75 9.84
C VAL A 124 -1.92 -2.27 8.82
N PHE A 125 -2.67 -3.19 8.20
CA PHE A 125 -3.67 -2.84 7.17
C PHE A 125 -4.92 -2.16 7.71
N SER A 126 -5.16 -2.16 9.03
CA SER A 126 -6.31 -1.50 9.66
C SER A 126 -5.94 -0.36 10.59
N ARG A 127 -4.68 0.09 10.56
CA ARG A 127 -4.25 1.27 11.33
C ARG A 127 -5.06 2.50 10.89
N PRO A 128 -5.45 3.39 11.81
CA PRO A 128 -6.24 4.59 11.49
C PRO A 128 -5.41 5.72 10.85
N GLY A 129 -4.08 5.51 10.72
CA GLY A 129 -3.15 6.49 10.21
C GLY A 129 -3.35 6.92 8.75
N LEU A 130 -3.77 5.96 7.92
CA LEU A 130 -4.12 6.13 6.52
C LEU A 130 -5.54 5.61 6.29
N ASP A 131 -6.32 6.38 5.53
CA ASP A 131 -7.62 5.90 5.06
C ASP A 131 -7.48 4.70 4.11
N PHE A 132 -8.61 4.01 3.90
CA PHE A 132 -8.65 2.80 3.09
C PHE A 132 -8.20 3.06 1.64
N ARG A 133 -8.65 4.17 1.05
CA ARG A 133 -8.32 4.56 -0.32
C ARG A 133 -6.81 4.72 -0.52
N THR A 134 -6.17 5.55 0.29
CA THR A 134 -4.73 5.81 0.28
C THR A 134 -3.94 4.52 0.48
N ARG A 135 -4.38 3.67 1.39
CA ARG A 135 -3.74 2.38 1.66
C ARG A 135 -3.75 1.46 0.45
N GLU A 136 -4.88 1.35 -0.25
CA GLU A 136 -4.98 0.53 -1.44
C GLU A 136 -4.12 1.09 -2.58
N LEU A 137 -4.05 2.42 -2.75
CA LEU A 137 -3.15 3.06 -3.73
C LEU A 137 -1.67 2.75 -3.46
N VAL A 138 -1.22 2.92 -2.22
CA VAL A 138 0.15 2.57 -1.81
C VAL A 138 0.42 1.08 -2.01
N THR A 139 -0.51 0.22 -1.60
CA THR A 139 -0.34 -1.23 -1.67
C THR A 139 -0.26 -1.71 -3.12
N MET A 140 -1.22 -1.32 -3.96
CA MET A 140 -1.27 -1.79 -5.35
C MET A 140 -0.06 -1.31 -6.16
N THR A 141 0.42 -0.09 -5.93
CA THR A 141 1.58 0.46 -6.67
C THR A 141 2.88 -0.23 -6.27
N VAL A 142 3.08 -0.52 -4.98
CA VAL A 142 4.23 -1.31 -4.52
C VAL A 142 4.16 -2.74 -5.03
N LEU A 143 3.00 -3.41 -4.94
CA LEU A 143 2.85 -4.79 -5.44
C LEU A 143 3.06 -4.88 -6.96
N ALA A 144 2.60 -3.88 -7.73
CA ALA A 144 2.89 -3.79 -9.16
C ALA A 144 4.40 -3.67 -9.40
N THR A 145 5.07 -2.76 -8.68
CA THR A 145 6.52 -2.53 -8.77
C THR A 145 7.34 -3.78 -8.45
N GLN A 146 6.87 -4.60 -7.50
CA GLN A 146 7.52 -5.85 -7.08
C GLN A 146 7.15 -7.07 -7.96
N GLY A 147 6.25 -6.93 -8.95
CA GLY A 147 5.82 -8.06 -9.79
C GLY A 147 4.90 -9.07 -9.08
N LEU A 148 4.29 -8.69 -7.96
CA LEU A 148 3.43 -9.57 -7.15
C LEU A 148 1.97 -9.56 -7.66
N HIS A 149 1.79 -9.99 -8.91
CA HIS A 149 0.56 -9.79 -9.69
C HIS A 149 -0.72 -10.36 -9.07
N LYS A 150 -0.64 -11.50 -8.37
CA LYS A 150 -1.81 -12.12 -7.70
C LYS A 150 -2.35 -11.22 -6.59
N GLN A 151 -1.48 -10.70 -5.73
CA GLN A 151 -1.84 -9.81 -4.64
C GLN A 151 -2.19 -8.42 -5.19
N PHE A 152 -1.44 -7.93 -6.18
CA PHE A 152 -1.73 -6.67 -6.87
C PHE A 152 -3.18 -6.61 -7.36
N LEU A 153 -3.68 -7.64 -8.04
CA LEU A 153 -5.08 -7.67 -8.50
C LEU A 153 -6.10 -7.64 -7.35
N SER A 154 -5.79 -8.19 -6.19
CA SER A 154 -6.65 -8.07 -5.01
C SER A 154 -6.73 -6.64 -4.50
N HIS A 155 -5.64 -5.87 -4.59
CA HIS A 155 -5.61 -4.47 -4.16
C HIS A 155 -6.09 -3.49 -5.24
N VAL A 156 -6.04 -3.85 -6.52
CA VAL A 156 -6.80 -3.14 -7.58
C VAL A 156 -8.31 -3.23 -7.29
N ARG A 157 -8.79 -4.41 -6.87
CA ARG A 157 -10.19 -4.57 -6.43
C ARG A 157 -10.52 -3.76 -5.19
N GLY A 158 -9.63 -3.76 -4.20
CA GLY A 158 -9.78 -2.94 -3.00
C GLY A 158 -9.84 -1.45 -3.34
N ALA A 159 -8.95 -0.96 -4.20
CA ALA A 159 -8.96 0.42 -4.69
C ALA A 159 -10.28 0.76 -5.41
N HIS A 160 -10.76 -0.11 -6.30
CA HIS A 160 -12.05 0.09 -6.96
C HIS A 160 -13.22 0.15 -5.97
N ARG A 161 -13.24 -0.73 -4.96
CA ARG A 161 -14.21 -0.69 -3.84
C ARG A 161 -14.07 0.55 -2.96
N ALA A 162 -12.89 1.17 -2.94
CA ALA A 162 -12.66 2.47 -2.32
C ALA A 162 -13.05 3.65 -3.22
N ASN A 163 -13.81 3.40 -4.29
CA ASN A 163 -14.26 4.38 -5.27
C ASN A 163 -13.13 5.07 -6.04
N VAL A 164 -11.98 4.41 -6.23
CA VAL A 164 -10.94 4.88 -7.15
C VAL A 164 -11.39 4.51 -8.58
N ALA A 165 -11.52 5.53 -9.43
CA ALA A 165 -11.91 5.34 -10.82
C ALA A 165 -10.86 4.50 -11.57
N GLU A 166 -11.30 3.73 -12.57
CA GLU A 166 -10.39 2.89 -13.37
C GLU A 166 -9.28 3.70 -14.04
N SER A 167 -9.63 4.84 -14.65
CA SER A 167 -8.65 5.75 -15.26
C SER A 167 -7.60 6.21 -14.24
N GLU A 168 -8.00 6.43 -13.00
CA GLU A 168 -7.11 6.80 -11.91
C GLU A 168 -6.20 5.63 -11.50
N ILE A 169 -6.72 4.40 -11.40
CA ILE A 169 -5.91 3.19 -11.14
C ILE A 169 -4.82 3.04 -12.20
N LEU A 170 -5.19 3.13 -13.49
CA LEU A 170 -4.24 3.03 -14.60
C LEU A 170 -3.21 4.16 -14.56
N HIS A 171 -3.62 5.37 -14.15
CA HIS A 171 -2.71 6.50 -13.95
C HIS A 171 -1.72 6.24 -12.80
N TRP A 172 -2.16 5.69 -11.67
CA TRP A 172 -1.27 5.32 -10.56
C TRP A 172 -0.25 4.25 -10.92
N ILE A 173 -0.62 3.27 -11.76
CA ILE A 173 0.32 2.28 -12.31
C ILE A 173 1.37 2.98 -13.18
N ALA A 174 0.96 3.93 -14.03
CA ALA A 174 1.89 4.71 -14.85
C ALA A 174 2.82 5.59 -13.99
N VAL A 175 2.32 6.19 -12.91
CA VAL A 175 3.15 6.92 -11.94
C VAL A 175 4.19 5.99 -11.30
N ALA A 176 3.79 4.81 -10.84
CA ALA A 176 4.70 3.82 -10.26
C ALA A 176 5.78 3.37 -11.26
N GLN A 177 5.40 3.14 -12.52
CA GLN A 177 6.33 2.81 -13.61
C GLN A 177 7.36 3.93 -13.82
N ASN A 178 6.92 5.18 -13.90
CA ASN A 178 7.81 6.33 -14.11
C ASN A 178 8.80 6.53 -12.95
N ILE A 179 8.37 6.29 -11.71
CA ILE A 179 9.22 6.44 -10.52
C ILE A 179 10.20 5.29 -10.40
N SER A 180 9.73 4.05 -10.61
CA SER A 180 10.54 2.84 -10.43
C SER A 180 11.48 2.56 -11.59
N GLY A 181 11.23 3.13 -12.78
CA GLY A 181 11.92 2.79 -14.02
C GLY A 181 11.65 1.36 -14.50
N ARG A 182 10.70 0.64 -13.90
CA ARG A 182 10.37 -0.76 -14.24
C ARG A 182 9.29 -0.82 -15.31
N ASP A 183 9.34 -1.84 -16.16
CA ASP A 183 8.23 -2.13 -17.07
C ASP A 183 7.04 -2.73 -16.31
N LEU A 184 5.95 -1.96 -16.21
CA LEU A 184 4.70 -2.38 -15.60
C LEU A 184 3.59 -2.65 -16.64
N ALA A 185 3.95 -2.88 -17.91
CA ALA A 185 2.98 -3.17 -18.98
C ALA A 185 2.06 -4.34 -18.62
N TYR A 186 2.61 -5.44 -18.10
CA TYR A 186 1.81 -6.60 -17.70
C TYR A 186 0.84 -6.27 -16.56
N ALA A 187 1.29 -5.53 -15.53
CA ALA A 187 0.42 -5.08 -14.43
C ALA A 187 -0.72 -4.18 -14.95
N LYS A 188 -0.42 -3.28 -15.90
CA LYS A 188 -1.41 -2.44 -16.56
C LYS A 188 -2.43 -3.28 -17.36
N THR A 189 -1.97 -4.26 -18.12
CA THR A 189 -2.84 -5.16 -18.90
C THR A 189 -3.80 -5.94 -18.01
N ILE A 190 -3.31 -6.58 -16.95
CA ILE A 190 -4.17 -7.39 -16.07
C ILE A 190 -5.14 -6.53 -15.26
N ALA A 191 -4.76 -5.29 -14.91
CA ALA A 191 -5.68 -4.35 -14.26
C ALA A 191 -6.80 -3.92 -15.21
N ALA A 192 -6.48 -3.52 -16.44
CA ALA A 192 -7.48 -3.10 -17.43
C ALA A 192 -8.44 -4.24 -17.81
N ARG A 193 -7.91 -5.44 -18.06
CA ARG A 193 -8.75 -6.63 -18.33
C ARG A 193 -9.75 -6.88 -17.23
N PHE A 194 -9.27 -6.79 -15.99
CA PHE A 194 -10.09 -7.01 -14.81
C PHE A 194 -11.17 -5.94 -14.64
N LEU A 195 -10.84 -4.65 -14.79
CA LEU A 195 -11.77 -3.55 -14.60
C LEU A 195 -12.84 -3.47 -15.71
N HIS A 196 -12.49 -3.82 -16.95
CA HIS A 196 -13.42 -3.90 -18.07
C HIS A 196 -14.28 -5.19 -18.10
N GLY A 197 -14.15 -6.09 -17.13
CA GLY A 197 -14.91 -7.35 -17.10
C GLY A 197 -14.51 -8.36 -18.17
N THR A 198 -13.33 -8.22 -18.77
CA THR A 198 -12.79 -9.14 -19.78
C THR A 198 -11.83 -10.12 -19.11
N SER A 199 -12.39 -11.16 -18.48
CA SER A 199 -11.63 -12.27 -17.87
C SER A 199 -11.22 -13.31 -18.91
#